data_AF-A0A0G1Y498-F1
#
_entry.id   AF-A0A0G1Y498-F1
#
_cell.length_a   1.000
_cell.length_b   1.000
_cell.length_c   1.000
_cell.angle_alpha   90.00
_cell.angle_beta   90.00
_cell.angle_gamma   90.00
#
_symmetry.space_group_name_H-M   'P 1'
#
loop_
_entity.id
_entity.type
_entity.pdbx_description
1 polymer ?
#
loop_
_entity_poly.entity_id
_entity_poly.type
_entity_poly.pdbx_seq_one_letter_code
_entity_poly.pdbx_strand_id
1 'polypeptide(L)'
;MKRRLPLFGVVSILILLALLPQLFAERLLYLDPLTRGRVQEALRRTANEEGLLLSGFAISSITDDRLVVHHRAHARGADARRCFTIDLSSFSRTPCDVSS
;
A
#
# COMPACT_ATOMS: atom_id res chain seq x y z
N MET A 1 -3.82 -9.19 42.90
CA MET A 1 -3.80 -8.23 41.77
C MET A 1 -2.41 -7.99 41.12
N LYS A 2 -1.28 -8.50 41.64
CA LYS A 2 0.07 -8.20 41.08
C LYS A 2 0.49 -8.97 39.82
N ARG A 3 -0.10 -10.13 39.51
CA ARG A 3 0.31 -11.01 38.38
C ARG A 3 -0.20 -10.59 36.99
N ARG A 4 -1.15 -9.66 36.89
CA ARG A 4 -1.75 -9.25 35.60
C ARG A 4 -1.01 -8.10 34.90
N LEU A 5 -0.29 -7.25 35.66
CA LEU A 5 0.53 -6.17 35.10
C LEU A 5 1.65 -6.64 34.14
N PRO A 6 2.44 -7.71 34.43
CA PRO A 6 3.48 -8.13 33.50
C PRO A 6 2.89 -8.72 32.22
N LEU A 7 1.74 -9.40 32.31
CA LEU A 7 1.03 -9.94 31.15
C LEU A 7 0.57 -8.83 30.21
N PHE A 8 -0.01 -7.76 30.74
CA PHE A 8 -0.43 -6.62 29.92
C PHE A 8 0.76 -5.93 29.23
N GLY A 9 1.89 -5.78 29.94
CA GLY A 9 3.12 -5.24 29.37
C GLY A 9 3.68 -6.11 28.24
N VAL A 10 3.77 -7.42 28.45
CA VAL A 10 4.27 -8.37 27.44
C VAL A 10 3.38 -8.37 26.20
N VAL A 11 2.06 -8.39 26.36
CA VAL A 11 1.11 -8.34 25.23
C VAL A 11 1.25 -7.02 24.48
N SER A 12 1.38 -5.90 25.20
CA SER A 12 1.60 -4.58 24.57
C SER A 12 2.90 -4.54 23.76
N ILE A 13 3.99 -5.10 24.29
CA ILE A 13 5.28 -5.19 23.59
C ILE A 13 5.16 -6.06 22.33
N LEU A 14 4.50 -7.22 22.42
CA LEU A 14 4.30 -8.09 21.26
C LEU A 14 3.48 -7.42 20.15
N ILE A 15 2.43 -6.68 20.52
CA ILE A 15 1.65 -5.89 19.56
C ILE A 15 2.54 -4.82 18.92
N LEU A 16 3.33 -4.09 19.70
CA LEU A 16 4.21 -3.05 19.19
C LEU A 16 5.24 -3.64 18.21
N LEU A 17 5.83 -4.78 18.55
CA LEU A 17 6.81 -5.46 17.72
C LEU A 17 6.21 -5.91 16.37
N ALA A 18 4.95 -6.36 16.38
CA ALA A 18 4.23 -6.75 15.17
C ALA A 18 3.88 -5.56 14.26
N LEU A 19 3.69 -4.37 14.83
CA LEU A 19 3.36 -3.15 14.08
C LEU A 19 4.58 -2.41 13.51
N LEU A 20 5.77 -2.59 14.10
CA LEU A 20 7.01 -1.97 13.61
C LEU A 20 7.29 -2.14 12.10
N PRO A 21 7.19 -3.34 11.50
CA PRO A 21 7.42 -3.50 10.07
C PRO A 21 6.41 -2.73 9.21
N GLN A 22 5.14 -2.65 9.62
CA GLN A 22 4.12 -1.85 8.92
C GLN A 22 4.44 -0.36 8.99
N LEU A 23 4.82 0.14 10.17
CA LEU A 23 5.23 1.54 10.34
C LEU A 23 6.47 1.87 9.49
N PHE A 24 7.40 0.93 9.34
CA PHE A 24 8.58 1.12 8.50
C PHE A 24 8.24 1.18 7.00
N ALA A 25 7.29 0.37 6.54
CA ALA A 25 6.84 0.41 5.14
C ALA A 25 6.12 1.73 4.81
N GLU A 26 5.28 2.22 5.72
CA GLU A 26 4.58 3.51 5.54
C GLU A 26 5.53 4.71 5.65
N ARG A 27 6.69 4.55 6.28
CA ARG A 27 7.71 5.60 6.44
C ARG A 27 8.06 6.28 5.12
N LEU A 28 8.18 5.50 4.03
CA LEU A 28 8.50 6.01 2.69
C LEU A 28 7.44 7.00 2.19
N LEU A 29 6.16 6.74 2.48
CA LEU A 29 5.06 7.60 2.04
C LEU A 29 4.94 8.88 2.87
N TYR A 30 5.29 8.81 4.16
CA TYR A 30 5.11 9.91 5.11
C TYR A 30 6.35 10.78 5.31
N LEU A 31 7.55 10.19 5.35
CA LEU A 31 8.79 10.92 5.63
C LEU A 31 9.53 11.37 4.37
N ASP A 32 9.35 10.69 3.24
CA ASP A 32 10.01 11.06 1.98
C ASP A 32 9.05 11.80 1.03
N PRO A 33 9.13 13.13 0.93
CA PRO A 33 8.26 13.92 0.06
C PRO A 33 8.49 13.61 -1.43
N LEU A 34 9.69 13.18 -1.83
CA LEU A 34 9.99 12.86 -3.23
C LEU A 34 9.29 11.56 -3.65
N THR A 35 9.44 10.51 -2.83
CA THR A 35 8.76 9.23 -3.06
C THR A 35 7.25 9.40 -3.04
N ARG A 36 6.71 10.17 -2.09
CA ARG A 36 5.28 10.53 -2.06
C ARG A 36 4.84 11.22 -3.36
N GLY A 37 5.61 12.18 -3.86
CA GLY A 37 5.32 12.89 -5.10
C GLY A 37 5.29 11.94 -6.31
N ARG A 38 6.27 11.04 -6.41
CA ARG A 38 6.33 10.03 -7.49
C ARG A 38 5.15 9.07 -7.44
N VAL A 39 4.78 8.59 -6.26
CA VAL A 39 3.62 7.69 -6.07
C VAL A 39 2.33 8.38 -6.46
N GLN A 40 2.14 9.63 -6.04
CA GLN A 40 0.94 10.41 -6.37
C GLN A 40 0.82 10.62 -7.89
N GLU A 41 1.93 10.95 -8.54
CA GLU A 41 1.98 11.11 -10.00
C GLU A 41 1.73 9.78 -10.72
N ALA A 42 2.35 8.69 -10.26
CA ALA A 42 2.16 7.34 -10.81
C ALA A 42 0.70 6.88 -10.74
N LEU A 43 0.04 7.08 -9.60
CA LEU A 43 -1.37 6.78 -9.43
C LEU A 43 -2.26 7.66 -10.31
N ARG A 44 -1.95 8.96 -10.42
CA ARG A 44 -2.72 9.89 -11.24
C ARG A 44 -2.64 9.58 -12.72
N ARG A 45 -1.45 9.24 -13.23
CA ARG A 45 -1.27 8.79 -14.62
C ARG A 45 -2.03 7.50 -14.88
N THR A 46 -1.89 6.52 -14.00
CA THR A 46 -2.59 5.24 -14.15
C THR A 46 -4.12 5.42 -14.11
N ALA A 47 -4.62 6.26 -13.21
CA ALA A 47 -6.04 6.60 -13.13
C ALA A 47 -6.56 7.26 -14.42
N ASN A 48 -5.82 8.24 -14.94
CA ASN A 48 -6.20 8.94 -16.18
C ASN A 48 -6.14 8.03 -17.41
N GLU A 49 -5.12 7.19 -17.52
CA GLU A 49 -4.91 6.31 -18.68
C GLU A 49 -5.91 5.14 -18.71
N GLU A 50 -6.32 4.61 -17.56
CA GLU A 50 -7.30 3.52 -17.50
C GLU A 50 -8.75 3.97 -17.28
N GLY A 51 -8.97 5.27 -17.10
CA GLY A 51 -10.29 5.80 -16.73
C GLY A 51 -10.76 5.33 -15.35
N LEU A 52 -9.81 5.13 -14.42
CA LEU A 52 -10.07 4.64 -13.07
C LEU A 52 -10.15 5.78 -12.06
N LEU A 53 -10.86 5.55 -10.96
CA LEU A 53 -10.97 6.50 -9.88
C LEU A 53 -9.80 6.34 -8.91
N LEU A 54 -9.22 7.46 -8.47
CA LEU A 54 -8.15 7.46 -7.46
C LEU A 54 -8.58 6.80 -6.15
N SER A 55 -9.86 6.92 -5.79
CA SER A 55 -10.43 6.32 -4.57
C SER A 55 -10.47 4.79 -4.59
N GLY A 56 -10.38 4.18 -5.77
CA GLY A 56 -10.37 2.72 -5.91
C GLY A 56 -9.00 2.08 -5.68
N PHE A 57 -7.92 2.88 -5.60
CA PHE A 57 -6.57 2.35 -5.44
C PHE A 57 -6.24 2.07 -3.97
N ALA A 58 -5.71 0.88 -3.72
CA ALA A 58 -5.13 0.45 -2.47
C ALA A 58 -3.66 0.06 -2.72
N ILE A 59 -2.74 0.68 -1.99
CA ILE A 59 -1.31 0.36 -2.07
C ILE A 59 -1.08 -0.91 -1.25
N SER A 60 -0.55 -1.96 -1.89
CA SER A 60 -0.18 -3.21 -1.22
C SER A 60 1.23 -3.17 -0.68
N SER A 61 2.17 -2.62 -1.46
CA SER A 61 3.57 -2.49 -1.06
C SER A 61 4.24 -1.36 -1.82
N ILE A 62 5.20 -0.73 -1.17
CA ILE A 62 6.02 0.32 -1.75
C ILE A 62 7.49 0.07 -1.40
N THR A 63 8.35 0.21 -2.39
CA THR A 63 9.81 0.30 -2.26
C THR A 63 10.29 1.58 -2.93
N ASP A 64 11.59 1.87 -2.87
CA ASP A 64 12.16 3.09 -3.47
C ASP A 64 11.88 3.20 -4.99
N ASP A 65 11.79 2.06 -5.68
CA ASP A 65 11.71 2.00 -7.14
C ASP A 65 10.39 1.42 -7.66
N ARG A 66 9.60 0.78 -6.79
CA ARG A 66 8.43 -0.01 -7.21
C ARG A 66 7.24 0.20 -6.29
N LEU A 67 6.07 0.27 -6.90
CA LEU A 67 4.78 0.41 -6.25
C LEU A 67 3.86 -0.73 -6.72
N VAL A 68 3.27 -1.46 -5.78
CA VAL A 68 2.23 -2.46 -6.09
C VAL A 68 0.90 -1.93 -5.59
N VAL A 69 -0.07 -1.80 -6.50
CA VAL A 69 -1.39 -1.27 -6.20
C VAL A 69 -2.49 -2.19 -6.71
N HIS A 70 -3.56 -2.29 -5.94
CA HIS A 70 -4.81 -2.92 -6.36
C HIS A 70 -5.84 -1.83 -6.63
N HIS A 71 -6.62 -1.99 -7.68
CA HIS A 71 -7.76 -1.12 -7.95
C HIS A 71 -9.07 -1.89 -7.81
N ARG A 72 -10.03 -1.32 -7.08
CA ARG A 72 -11.41 -1.82 -6.95
C ARG A 72 -12.38 -0.84 -7.61
N ALA A 73 -13.18 -1.32 -8.56
CA ALA A 73 -14.08 -0.47 -9.34
C ALA A 73 -15.33 0.04 -8.59
N HIS A 74 -15.60 -0.41 -7.36
CA HIS A 74 -16.76 -0.02 -6.54
C HIS A 74 -18.10 -0.05 -7.32
N ALA A 75 -18.25 -1.03 -8.22
CA ALA A 75 -19.44 -1.17 -9.05
C ALA A 75 -20.49 -1.99 -8.29
N ARG A 76 -21.78 -1.78 -8.61
CA ARG A 76 -22.84 -2.67 -8.09
C ARG A 76 -22.72 -4.03 -8.76
N GLY A 77 -22.31 -5.06 -8.02
CA GLY A 77 -22.17 -6.43 -8.51
C GLY A 77 -20.80 -7.04 -8.21
N ALA A 78 -20.30 -7.92 -9.09
CA ALA A 78 -18.95 -8.45 -8.98
C ALA A 78 -17.93 -7.32 -9.18
N ASP A 79 -17.21 -6.96 -8.11
CA ASP A 79 -16.18 -5.92 -8.17
C ASP A 79 -15.00 -6.39 -9.03
N ALA A 80 -14.80 -5.73 -10.17
CA ALA A 80 -13.58 -5.89 -10.94
C ALA A 80 -12.39 -5.43 -10.08
N ARG A 81 -11.53 -6.38 -9.70
CA ARG A 81 -10.25 -6.12 -9.05
C ARG A 81 -9.14 -6.19 -10.09
N ARG A 82 -8.35 -5.13 -10.19
CA ARG A 82 -7.14 -5.09 -11.01
C ARG A 82 -5.92 -4.95 -10.11
N CYS A 83 -4.78 -5.47 -10.54
CA CYS A 83 -3.51 -5.30 -9.84
C CYS A 83 -2.48 -4.76 -10.82
N PHE A 84 -1.72 -3.76 -10.37
CA PHE A 84 -0.65 -3.13 -11.14
C PHE A 84 0.62 -3.09 -10.32
N THR A 85 1.72 -3.46 -10.96
CA THR A 85 3.08 -3.16 -10.52
C THR A 85 3.57 -1.97 -11.33
N ILE A 86 3.91 -0.88 -10.67
CA ILE A 86 4.35 0.38 -11.28
C ILE A 86 5.79 0.65 -10.86
N ASP A 87 6.64 0.92 -11.84
CA ASP A 87 8.01 1.38 -11.62
C ASP A 87 8.00 2.90 -11.40
N LEU A 88 8.52 3.37 -10.26
CA LEU A 88 8.49 4.78 -9.87
C LEU A 88 9.50 5.66 -10.63
N SER A 89 10.48 5.05 -11.29
CA SER A 89 11.50 5.78 -12.08
C SER A 89 11.03 6.04 -13.51
N SER A 90 10.36 5.05 -14.11
CA SER A 90 9.91 5.10 -15.50
C SER A 90 8.41 5.35 -15.66
N PHE A 91 7.64 5.24 -14.57
CA PHE A 91 6.17 5.20 -14.58
C PHE A 91 5.59 4.07 -15.43
N SER A 92 6.42 3.10 -15.82
CA SER A 92 5.95 1.92 -16.55
C SER A 92 5.11 1.06 -15.62
N ARG A 93 4.01 0.51 -16.15
CA ARG A 93 3.12 -0.37 -15.40
C ARG A 93 3.00 -1.72 -16.06
N THR A 94 2.89 -2.74 -15.24
CA THR A 94 2.61 -4.12 -15.65
C THR A 94 1.47 -4.67 -14.79
N PRO A 95 0.55 -5.45 -15.36
CA PRO A 95 -0.43 -6.17 -14.55
C PRO A 95 0.32 -7.14 -13.63
N CYS A 96 -0.11 -7.26 -12.38
CA CYS A 96 0.46 -8.28 -11.51
C CYS A 96 0.05 -9.67 -12.01
N ASP A 97 0.98 -10.62 -12.05
CA ASP A 97 0.62 -12.02 -12.19
C ASP A 97 -0.16 -12.42 -10.93
N VAL A 98 -1.46 -12.63 -11.09
CA VAL A 98 -2.27 -13.23 -10.03
C VAL A 98 -1.99 -14.73 -10.11
N SER A 99 -0.84 -15.16 -9.58
CA SER A 99 -0.64 -16.58 -9.30
C SER A 99 -1.64 -16.95 -8.21
N SER A 100 -2.74 -17.55 -8.67
CA SER A 100 -3.86 -18.10 -7.90
C SER A 100 -3.43 -18.98 -6.74
#